data_AF-A0A1G4JK47-F1
#
_entry.id   AF-A0A1G4JK47-F1
#
_cell.length_a   1.000
_cell.length_b   1.000
_cell.length_c   1.000
_cell.angle_alpha   90.00
_cell.angle_beta   90.00
_cell.angle_gamma   90.00
#
_symmetry.space_group_name_H-M   'P 1'
#
loop_
_entity.id
_entity.type
_entity.pdbx_description
1 polymer ?
#
loop_
_entity_poly.entity_id
_entity_poly.type
_entity_poly.pdbx_seq_one_letter_code
_entity_poly.pdbx_strand_id
1 'polypeptide(L)'
;MSQLNEPSVDFHLKLNEQSFHIPNELLKKNVRQVNKLVELEAKKLNTLFTELDSIMSTHDNASSLGKLNEIIKAVEVLERKLEKRVAFEVELLNRIECRINYFKELDDLKNAEDADGLIMWYQRYTNLLVGDYLTRNGILYDAELQDKKEEAQQQPGKENNRQKRRLSSPASSSPPPNSGVQFLKQQNLENLLDYDILLTANKISKSLTNKHALSPLFSWIKENHSYLESKSSNLEFETRFQEYIELVKVQDYKNAIKCFQTHLVKFSDSNFEELKLASGLLVFIKNCLLTIPKKAKMDASTQGDKEVSKPRTREGFFSFFFKHQPPRSSGSSFAVTLEDLKKKEFSNNVELDRYSRVLDDSRWTSLKDIFLYEYFSMYGISHHDPLLIYLSLGISTLKTKACLQHPNTENSDNLQMDLFLNKEVVHTSCPVCSDEFSPIARDLPFSHHIQSSLFENPVMLPNGNIYDSRKLKALASTLNDKNLCQLNENQIMDPIDKKIYACSDFITMYPT
;
A
#
# COMPACT_ATOMS: atom_id res chain seq x y z
N MET A 1 20.50 -36.28 -0.60
CA MET A 1 19.96 -34.91 -0.54
C MET A 1 19.07 -34.75 -1.74
N SER A 2 17.77 -34.68 -1.51
CA SER A 2 16.75 -34.56 -2.56
C SER A 2 17.07 -33.35 -3.42
N GLN A 3 17.14 -33.55 -4.73
CA GLN A 3 17.07 -32.48 -5.72
C GLN A 3 15.96 -31.53 -5.28
N LEU A 4 16.32 -30.32 -4.84
CA LEU A 4 15.38 -29.23 -4.89
C LEU A 4 14.94 -29.19 -6.35
N ASN A 5 13.65 -29.43 -6.62
CA ASN A 5 13.09 -29.20 -7.94
C ASN A 5 13.13 -27.69 -8.16
N GLU A 6 14.30 -27.18 -8.53
CA GLU A 6 14.52 -25.76 -8.68
C GLU A 6 13.86 -25.29 -9.98
N PRO A 7 13.14 -24.17 -9.94
CA PRO A 7 12.61 -23.56 -11.15
C PRO A 7 13.76 -23.16 -12.08
N SER A 8 13.52 -23.17 -13.40
CA SER A 8 14.51 -22.74 -14.38
C SER A 8 14.81 -21.24 -14.29
N VAL A 9 15.94 -20.80 -14.84
CA VAL A 9 16.24 -19.35 -14.96
C VAL A 9 15.15 -18.63 -15.75
N ASP A 10 14.67 -19.24 -16.85
CA ASP A 10 13.55 -18.74 -17.64
C ASP A 10 12.28 -18.53 -16.82
N PHE A 11 12.01 -19.41 -15.84
CA PHE A 11 10.88 -19.23 -14.94
C PHE A 11 11.05 -17.97 -14.09
N HIS A 12 12.25 -17.73 -13.54
CA HIS A 12 12.54 -16.50 -12.80
C HIS A 12 12.46 -15.25 -13.68
N LEU A 13 12.92 -15.31 -14.93
CA LEU A 13 12.81 -14.19 -15.86
C LEU A 13 11.36 -13.84 -16.17
N LYS A 14 10.51 -14.84 -16.45
CA LYS A 14 9.07 -14.63 -16.66
C LYS A 14 8.39 -14.06 -15.43
N LEU A 15 8.74 -14.57 -14.25
CA LEU A 15 8.20 -14.11 -12.99
C LEU A 15 8.56 -12.64 -12.68
N ASN A 16 9.75 -12.20 -13.09
CA ASN A 16 10.28 -10.86 -12.84
C ASN A 16 10.24 -9.96 -14.08
N GLU A 17 9.46 -10.28 -15.11
CA GLU A 17 9.37 -9.52 -16.37
C GLU A 17 9.04 -8.04 -16.12
N GLN A 18 8.19 -7.76 -15.13
CA GLN A 18 7.80 -6.42 -14.72
C GLN A 18 9.00 -5.54 -14.34
N SER A 19 10.06 -6.13 -13.78
CA SER A 19 11.27 -5.41 -13.40
C SER A 19 12.03 -4.84 -14.61
N PHE A 20 11.85 -5.40 -15.81
CA PHE A 20 12.45 -4.87 -17.05
C PHE A 20 11.51 -3.94 -17.81
N HIS A 21 10.21 -4.06 -17.58
CA HIS A 21 9.20 -3.21 -18.21
C HIS A 21 9.33 -1.74 -17.79
N ILE A 22 9.56 -1.48 -16.49
CA ILE A 22 9.63 -0.12 -15.95
C ILE A 22 10.75 0.71 -16.60
N PRO A 23 12.03 0.28 -16.63
CA PRO A 23 13.08 1.06 -17.29
C PRO A 23 12.83 1.22 -18.78
N ASN A 24 12.27 0.21 -19.45
CA ASN A 24 11.96 0.28 -20.87
C ASN A 24 10.93 1.38 -21.17
N GLU A 25 9.85 1.46 -20.38
CA GLU A 25 8.87 2.54 -20.50
C GLU A 25 9.46 3.91 -20.17
N LEU A 26 10.36 4.00 -19.19
CA LEU A 26 11.07 5.24 -18.88
C LEU A 26 12.02 5.66 -20.00
N LEU A 27 12.72 4.73 -20.64
CA LEU A 27 13.56 4.97 -21.82
C LEU A 27 12.72 5.49 -22.99
N LYS A 28 11.62 4.81 -23.33
CA LYS A 28 10.68 5.27 -24.37
C LYS A 28 10.12 6.66 -24.06
N LYS A 29 9.84 6.97 -22.79
CA LYS A 29 9.41 8.31 -22.36
C LYS A 29 10.54 9.33 -22.50
N ASN A 30 11.78 8.98 -22.15
CA ASN A 30 12.94 9.85 -22.28
C ASN A 30 13.22 10.20 -23.75
N VAL A 31 13.21 9.21 -24.65
CA VAL A 31 13.39 9.43 -26.10
C VAL A 31 12.35 10.40 -26.66
N ARG A 32 11.06 10.22 -26.31
CA ARG A 32 9.99 11.15 -26.70
C ARG A 32 10.24 12.57 -26.18
N GLN A 33 10.72 12.70 -24.94
CA GLN A 33 11.02 14.00 -24.32
C GLN A 33 12.25 14.67 -24.96
N VAL A 34 13.29 13.90 -25.29
CA VAL A 34 14.48 14.39 -26.01
C VAL A 34 14.09 14.88 -27.40
N ASN A 35 13.34 14.09 -28.17
CA ASN A 35 12.87 14.50 -29.50
C ASN A 35 12.06 15.79 -29.45
N LYS A 36 11.09 15.88 -28.53
CA LYS A 36 10.29 17.10 -28.35
C LYS A 36 11.14 18.30 -27.93
N LEU A 37 12.15 18.09 -27.09
CA LEU A 37 13.05 19.15 -26.63
C LEU A 37 13.92 19.66 -27.77
N VAL A 38 14.49 18.75 -28.57
CA VAL A 38 15.30 19.08 -29.75
C VAL A 38 14.45 19.82 -30.78
N GLU A 39 13.24 19.37 -31.07
CA GLU A 39 12.33 20.04 -32.01
C GLU A 39 11.95 21.46 -31.56
N LEU A 40 11.64 21.65 -30.27
CA LEU A 40 11.26 22.96 -29.73
C LEU A 40 12.43 23.94 -29.77
N GLU A 41 13.62 23.52 -29.34
CA GLU A 41 14.80 24.37 -29.34
C GLU A 41 15.33 24.61 -30.76
N ALA A 42 15.23 23.64 -31.68
CA ALA A 42 15.55 23.83 -33.09
C ALA A 42 14.65 24.87 -33.76
N LYS A 43 13.33 24.85 -33.48
CA LYS A 43 12.40 25.88 -33.95
C LYS A 43 12.78 27.27 -33.42
N LYS A 44 13.13 27.36 -32.14
CA LYS A 44 13.55 28.61 -31.50
C LYS A 44 14.87 29.14 -32.07
N LEU A 45 15.84 28.26 -32.32
CA LEU A 45 17.11 28.64 -32.93
C LEU A 45 16.89 29.13 -34.35
N ASN A 46 16.06 28.46 -35.15
CA ASN A 46 15.71 28.90 -36.49
C ASN A 46 15.08 30.30 -36.50
N THR A 47 14.18 30.61 -35.55
CA THR A 47 13.63 31.97 -35.44
C THR A 47 14.70 33.00 -35.11
N LEU A 48 15.61 32.68 -34.18
CA LEU A 48 16.72 33.58 -33.82
C LEU A 48 17.70 33.79 -34.99
N PHE A 49 17.97 32.74 -35.78
CA PHE A 49 18.78 32.87 -36.99
C PHE A 49 18.10 33.74 -38.05
N THR A 50 16.79 33.57 -38.29
CA THR A 50 16.06 34.45 -39.22
C THR A 50 16.03 35.91 -38.77
N GLU A 51 15.92 36.16 -37.46
CA GLU A 51 16.03 37.50 -36.89
C GLU A 51 17.45 38.06 -37.07
N LEU A 52 18.48 37.25 -36.85
CA LEU A 52 19.87 37.63 -37.08
C LEU A 52 20.10 38.02 -38.55
N ASP A 53 19.65 37.20 -39.51
CA ASP A 53 19.80 37.47 -40.94
C ASP A 53 19.14 38.80 -41.34
N SER A 54 17.98 39.10 -40.74
CA SER A 54 17.30 40.38 -40.95
C SER A 54 18.08 41.59 -40.38
N ILE A 55 18.69 41.46 -39.20
CA ILE A 55 19.49 42.51 -38.55
C ILE A 55 20.83 42.69 -39.26
N MET A 56 21.45 41.61 -39.70
CA MET A 56 22.67 41.66 -40.50
C MET A 56 22.46 42.40 -41.82
N SER A 57 21.27 42.30 -42.42
CA SER A 57 20.88 43.08 -43.60
C SER A 57 20.78 44.59 -43.34
N THR A 58 20.63 45.01 -42.07
CA THR A 58 20.58 46.42 -41.65
C THR A 58 21.93 46.99 -41.18
N HIS A 59 23.01 46.18 -41.21
CA HIS A 59 24.38 46.57 -40.81
C HIS A 59 24.54 47.14 -39.38
N ASP A 60 23.63 46.82 -38.45
CA ASP A 60 23.80 47.15 -37.04
C ASP A 60 24.63 46.07 -36.33
N ASN A 61 25.93 46.33 -36.19
CA ASN A 61 26.90 45.40 -35.60
C ASN A 61 26.64 45.13 -34.11
N ALA A 62 26.14 46.12 -33.36
CA ALA A 62 25.91 45.97 -31.93
C ALA A 62 24.73 45.04 -31.64
N SER A 63 23.63 45.23 -32.38
CA SER A 63 22.44 44.37 -32.30
C SER A 63 22.71 42.96 -32.81
N SER A 64 23.52 42.81 -33.86
CA SER A 64 23.96 41.50 -34.38
C SER A 64 24.77 40.71 -33.34
N LEU A 65 25.72 41.35 -32.66
CA LEU A 65 26.50 40.71 -31.58
C LEU A 65 25.63 40.35 -30.36
N GLY A 66 24.64 41.19 -30.03
CA GLY A 66 23.65 40.88 -28.98
C GLY A 66 22.86 39.61 -29.29
N LYS A 67 22.41 39.45 -30.53
CA LYS A 67 21.67 38.27 -31.00
C LYS A 67 22.53 37.02 -31.11
N LEU A 68 23.79 37.13 -31.54
CA LEU A 68 24.74 35.99 -31.48
C LEU A 68 24.93 35.50 -30.05
N ASN A 69 25.07 36.40 -29.07
CA ASN A 69 25.15 36.02 -27.67
C ASN A 69 23.85 35.37 -27.15
N GLU A 70 22.69 35.77 -27.66
CA GLU A 70 21.40 35.12 -27.35
C GLU A 70 21.34 33.70 -27.91
N ILE A 71 21.82 33.48 -29.14
CA ILE A 71 21.92 32.16 -29.77
C ILE A 71 22.89 31.26 -28.99
N ILE A 72 24.08 31.75 -28.65
CA ILE A 72 25.07 31.00 -27.85
C ILE A 72 24.44 30.56 -26.52
N LYS A 73 23.78 31.47 -25.79
CA LYS A 73 23.09 31.13 -24.55
C LYS A 73 21.99 30.09 -24.75
N ALA A 74 21.25 30.14 -25.87
CA ALA A 74 20.23 29.15 -26.18
C ALA A 74 20.84 27.76 -26.41
N VAL A 75 21.95 27.68 -27.13
CA VAL A 75 22.69 26.42 -27.37
C VAL A 75 23.28 25.87 -26.06
N GLU A 76 23.89 26.69 -25.21
CA GLU A 76 24.39 26.26 -23.89
C GLU A 76 23.28 25.75 -22.95
N VAL A 77 22.07 26.31 -23.06
CA VAL A 77 20.91 25.82 -22.30
C VAL A 77 20.41 24.49 -22.86
N LEU A 78 20.40 24.33 -24.18
CA LEU A 78 20.06 23.08 -24.84
C LEU A 78 21.04 21.97 -24.44
N GLU A 79 22.34 22.23 -24.51
CA GLU A 79 23.41 21.31 -24.10
C GLU A 79 23.21 20.83 -22.66
N ARG A 80 23.07 21.75 -21.70
CA ARG A 80 22.81 21.40 -20.29
C ARG A 80 21.53 20.62 -20.07
N LYS A 81 20.49 20.84 -20.88
CA LYS A 81 19.25 20.05 -20.80
C LYS A 81 19.44 18.66 -21.39
N LEU A 82 20.17 18.52 -22.49
CA LEU A 82 20.48 17.24 -23.13
C LEU A 82 21.38 16.39 -22.23
N GLU A 83 22.43 16.95 -21.65
CA GLU A 83 23.31 16.26 -20.70
C GLU A 83 22.53 15.63 -19.54
N LYS A 84 21.55 16.35 -18.98
CA LYS A 84 20.67 15.80 -17.93
C LYS A 84 19.83 14.62 -18.40
N ARG A 85 19.38 14.63 -19.66
CA ARG A 85 18.60 13.54 -20.25
C ARG A 85 19.45 12.33 -20.58
N VAL A 86 20.68 12.56 -21.05
CA VAL A 86 21.67 11.51 -21.30
C VAL A 86 22.08 10.86 -19.98
N ALA A 87 22.36 11.65 -18.93
CA ALA A 87 22.67 11.11 -17.61
C ALA A 87 21.55 10.22 -17.05
N PHE A 88 20.29 10.65 -17.21
CA PHE A 88 19.12 9.85 -16.83
C PHE A 88 19.01 8.56 -17.65
N GLU A 89 19.30 8.61 -18.95
CA GLU A 89 19.30 7.41 -19.81
C GLU A 89 20.39 6.41 -19.40
N VAL A 90 21.60 6.90 -19.11
CA VAL A 90 22.71 6.06 -18.63
C VAL A 90 22.36 5.39 -17.30
N GLU A 91 21.67 6.10 -16.40
CA GLU A 91 21.19 5.51 -15.14
C GLU A 91 20.22 4.34 -15.41
N LEU A 92 19.25 4.51 -16.32
CA LEU A 92 18.29 3.45 -16.67
C LEU A 92 18.98 2.25 -17.33
N LEU A 93 19.94 2.49 -18.23
CA LEU A 93 20.72 1.43 -18.86
C LEU A 93 21.53 0.64 -17.82
N ASN A 94 22.14 1.32 -16.86
CA ASN A 94 22.86 0.68 -15.76
C ASN A 94 21.93 -0.19 -14.89
N ARG A 95 20.69 0.26 -14.62
CA ARG A 95 19.69 -0.58 -13.90
C ARG A 95 19.37 -1.86 -14.69
N ILE A 96 19.18 -1.76 -16.00
CA ILE A 96 18.93 -2.93 -16.87
C ILE A 96 20.14 -3.87 -16.87
N GLU A 97 21.35 -3.33 -17.01
CA GLU A 97 22.60 -4.11 -17.01
C GLU A 97 22.79 -4.86 -15.67
N CYS A 98 22.56 -4.19 -14.54
CA CYS A 98 22.59 -4.81 -13.21
C CYS A 98 21.60 -5.98 -13.11
N ARG A 99 20.38 -5.84 -13.64
CA ARG A 99 19.36 -6.89 -13.64
C ARG A 99 19.73 -8.06 -14.55
N ILE A 100 20.29 -7.80 -15.72
CA ILE A 100 20.79 -8.85 -16.62
C ILE A 100 21.90 -9.64 -15.93
N ASN A 101 22.87 -8.95 -15.34
CA ASN A 101 23.98 -9.60 -14.64
C ASN A 101 23.50 -10.41 -13.43
N TYR A 102 22.47 -9.92 -12.71
CA TYR A 102 21.86 -10.64 -11.59
C TYR A 102 21.23 -12.00 -11.98
N PHE A 103 20.60 -12.09 -13.15
CA PHE A 103 20.05 -13.37 -13.63
C PHE A 103 21.08 -14.23 -14.37
N LYS A 104 22.12 -13.63 -14.98
CA LYS A 104 23.27 -14.38 -15.49
C LYS A 104 24.02 -15.08 -14.36
N GLU A 105 24.20 -14.41 -13.22
CA GLU A 105 24.78 -15.01 -12.02
C GLU A 105 24.00 -16.27 -11.61
N LEU A 106 22.67 -16.24 -11.65
CA LEU A 106 21.84 -17.42 -11.37
C LEU A 106 22.08 -18.55 -12.38
N ASP A 107 22.19 -18.23 -13.67
CA ASP A 107 22.44 -19.20 -14.72
C ASP A 107 23.82 -19.85 -14.55
N ASP A 108 24.84 -19.06 -14.30
CA ASP A 108 26.21 -19.52 -14.04
C ASP A 108 26.28 -20.42 -12.80
N LEU A 109 25.61 -20.05 -11.70
CA LEU A 109 25.55 -20.86 -10.47
C LEU A 109 24.83 -22.19 -10.68
N LYS A 110 23.76 -22.20 -11.49
CA LYS A 110 23.03 -23.44 -11.84
C LYS A 110 23.86 -24.33 -12.75
N ASN A 111 24.56 -23.76 -13.72
CA ASN A 111 25.47 -24.49 -14.61
C ASN A 111 26.67 -25.07 -13.84
N ALA A 112 27.10 -24.41 -12.76
CA ALA A 112 28.16 -24.87 -11.88
C ALA A 112 27.71 -25.83 -10.77
N GLU A 113 26.40 -26.04 -10.59
CA GLU A 113 25.79 -26.80 -9.48
C GLU A 113 26.26 -26.35 -8.07
N ASP A 114 26.55 -25.05 -7.91
CA ASP A 114 27.03 -24.48 -6.65
C ASP A 114 25.88 -24.23 -5.66
N ALA A 115 25.70 -25.15 -4.71
CA ALA A 115 24.63 -25.08 -3.71
C ALA A 115 24.75 -23.85 -2.78
N ASP A 116 25.97 -23.48 -2.37
CA ASP A 116 26.17 -22.37 -1.42
C ASP A 116 25.89 -21.03 -2.12
N GLY A 117 26.36 -20.88 -3.36
CA GLY A 117 26.06 -19.72 -4.20
C GLY A 117 24.55 -19.57 -4.47
N LEU A 118 23.84 -20.66 -4.74
CA LEU A 118 22.38 -20.63 -4.94
C LEU A 118 21.64 -20.17 -3.67
N ILE A 119 22.02 -20.66 -2.48
CA ILE A 119 21.43 -20.21 -1.21
C ILE A 119 21.63 -18.70 -1.03
N MET A 120 22.84 -18.19 -1.29
CA MET A 120 23.13 -16.75 -1.24
C MET A 120 22.29 -15.96 -2.24
N TRP A 121 22.12 -16.46 -3.46
CA TRP A 121 21.29 -15.81 -4.48
C TRP A 121 19.82 -15.74 -4.05
N TYR A 122 19.23 -16.83 -3.55
CA TYR A 122 17.84 -16.84 -3.08
C TYR A 122 17.64 -15.96 -1.84
N GLN A 123 18.64 -15.85 -0.96
CA GLN A 123 18.61 -14.89 0.15
C GLN A 123 18.60 -13.44 -0.37
N ARG A 124 19.44 -13.11 -1.36
CA ARG A 124 19.42 -11.79 -2.02
C ARG A 124 18.08 -11.52 -2.70
N TYR A 125 17.49 -12.52 -3.36
CA TYR A 125 16.16 -12.41 -3.97
C TYR A 125 15.08 -12.16 -2.91
N THR A 126 15.14 -12.87 -1.78
CA THR A 126 14.22 -12.66 -0.65
C THR A 126 14.35 -11.24 -0.10
N ASN A 127 15.59 -10.74 0.06
CA ASN A 127 15.83 -9.36 0.47
C ASN A 127 15.26 -8.35 -0.54
N LEU A 128 15.35 -8.64 -1.85
CA LEU A 128 14.73 -7.78 -2.86
C LEU A 128 13.21 -7.72 -2.69
N LEU A 129 12.54 -8.84 -2.43
CA LEU A 129 11.09 -8.90 -2.18
C LEU A 129 10.69 -8.16 -0.89
N VAL A 130 11.49 -8.29 0.17
CA VAL A 130 11.30 -7.53 1.42
C VAL A 130 11.47 -6.04 1.16
N GLY A 131 12.49 -5.65 0.40
CA GLY A 131 12.73 -4.26 0.01
C GLY A 131 11.58 -3.66 -0.80
N ASP A 132 11.02 -4.41 -1.76
CA ASP A 132 9.83 -4.02 -2.53
C ASP A 132 8.62 -3.81 -1.62
N TYR A 133 8.31 -4.79 -0.76
CA TYR A 133 7.19 -4.70 0.19
C TYR A 133 7.32 -3.49 1.14
N LEU A 134 8.51 -3.27 1.71
CA LEU A 134 8.78 -2.14 2.60
C LEU A 134 8.70 -0.79 1.86
N THR A 135 9.10 -0.77 0.58
CA THR A 135 9.02 0.45 -0.23
C THR A 135 7.57 0.81 -0.52
N ARG A 136 6.74 -0.18 -0.87
CA ARG A 136 5.29 -0.02 -1.13
C ARG A 136 4.51 0.37 0.12
N ASN A 137 4.75 -0.31 1.23
CA ASN A 137 3.96 -0.18 2.45
C ASN A 137 4.59 0.73 3.53
N GLY A 138 5.76 1.33 3.24
CA GLY A 138 6.50 2.18 4.18
C GLY A 138 5.71 3.42 4.62
N ILE A 139 5.83 3.77 5.91
CA ILE A 139 5.27 5.00 6.48
C ILE A 139 6.09 6.20 5.98
N LEU A 140 5.68 6.78 4.86
CA LEU A 140 6.13 8.12 4.45
C LEU A 140 5.75 9.15 5.51
N TYR A 141 6.74 9.89 6.00
CA TYR A 141 6.54 11.01 6.93
C TYR A 141 6.18 12.28 6.17
N ASP A 142 5.46 13.22 6.80
CA ASP A 142 4.99 14.47 6.17
C ASP A 142 6.10 15.31 5.52
N ALA A 143 7.32 15.16 6.01
CA ALA A 143 8.51 15.84 5.51
C ALA A 143 9.03 15.28 4.16
N GLU A 144 8.69 14.04 3.78
CA GLU A 144 8.99 13.45 2.45
C GLU A 144 7.99 13.90 1.36
N LEU A 145 6.83 14.43 1.77
CA LEU A 145 5.80 14.96 0.86
C LEU A 145 6.10 16.37 0.36
N GLN A 146 7.03 17.10 0.99
CA GLN A 146 7.42 18.44 0.58
C GLN A 146 8.54 18.36 -0.45
N ASP A 147 8.28 18.86 -1.66
CA ASP A 147 9.34 19.02 -2.66
C ASP A 147 10.35 20.06 -2.18
N LYS A 148 11.63 19.70 -2.16
CA LYS A 148 12.77 20.60 -1.86
C LYS A 148 12.88 21.83 -2.79
N LYS A 149 11.91 22.06 -3.68
CA LYS A 149 11.91 23.14 -4.68
C LYS A 149 11.26 24.44 -4.21
N GLU A 150 10.51 24.44 -3.10
CA GLU A 150 9.76 25.64 -2.67
C GLU A 150 10.54 26.59 -1.73
N GLU A 151 11.69 26.17 -1.18
CA GLU A 151 12.46 27.03 -0.25
C GLU A 151 13.38 28.05 -0.92
N ALA A 152 13.49 28.07 -2.26
CA ALA A 152 14.46 28.92 -2.95
C ALA A 152 13.94 30.32 -3.38
N GLN A 153 12.73 30.74 -3.00
CA GLN A 153 12.14 32.00 -3.49
C GLN A 153 11.43 32.87 -2.44
N GLN A 154 11.96 32.98 -1.21
CA GLN A 154 11.60 34.11 -0.33
C GLN A 154 12.83 34.94 0.04
N GLN A 155 12.85 36.16 -0.49
CA GLN A 155 13.81 37.22 -0.17
C GLN A 155 13.68 37.67 1.30
N PRO A 156 14.77 38.19 1.90
CA PRO A 156 14.83 38.51 3.32
C PRO A 156 14.19 39.86 3.61
N GLY A 157 13.24 39.89 4.55
CA GLY A 157 12.53 41.10 4.96
C GLY A 157 12.28 41.16 6.47
N LYS A 158 13.24 41.81 7.16
CA LYS A 158 13.15 42.51 8.46
C LYS A 158 12.79 41.72 9.73
N GLU A 159 13.81 41.67 10.58
CA GLU A 159 13.81 41.34 12.00
C GLU A 159 12.68 42.00 12.79
N ASN A 160 12.11 41.26 13.74
CA ASN A 160 11.74 41.82 15.03
C ASN A 160 11.98 40.80 16.14
N ASN A 161 12.88 41.19 17.04
CA ASN A 161 13.34 40.46 18.21
C ASN A 161 12.21 40.17 19.20
N ARG A 162 11.95 38.89 19.47
CA ARG A 162 11.46 38.44 20.79
C ARG A 162 12.12 37.12 21.16
N GLN A 163 13.18 37.23 21.95
CA GLN A 163 13.86 36.14 22.63
C GLN A 163 12.89 35.38 23.53
N LYS A 164 12.67 34.08 23.26
CA LYS A 164 12.31 33.10 24.28
C LYS A 164 13.07 31.78 24.03
N ARG A 165 14.14 31.64 24.82
CA ARG A 165 14.83 30.42 25.28
C ARG A 165 14.96 29.27 24.27
N ARG A 166 16.15 29.19 23.65
CA ARG A 166 16.69 27.99 23.01
C ARG A 166 17.03 26.95 24.10
N LEU A 167 16.31 25.83 24.13
CA LEU A 167 16.96 24.56 24.46
C LEU A 167 17.57 24.05 23.16
N SER A 168 18.84 23.68 23.23
CA SER A 168 19.65 23.13 22.16
C SER A 168 19.08 21.80 21.65
N SER A 169 18.49 21.82 20.45
CA SER A 169 18.27 20.63 19.63
C SER A 169 19.31 20.62 18.50
N PRO A 170 20.08 19.54 18.33
CA PRO A 170 21.07 19.46 17.26
C PRO A 170 20.40 19.15 15.91
N ALA A 171 20.87 19.88 14.89
CA ALA A 171 20.85 19.59 13.46
C ALA A 171 19.49 19.35 12.77
N SER A 172 19.24 20.17 11.75
CA SER A 172 18.33 19.90 10.64
C SER A 172 18.64 18.54 10.00
N SER A 173 17.96 17.47 10.43
CA SER A 173 17.99 16.19 9.72
C SER A 173 16.98 16.26 8.58
N SER A 174 17.43 15.95 7.37
CA SER A 174 16.56 15.58 6.25
C SER A 174 15.50 14.56 6.71
N PRO A 175 14.32 14.51 6.06
CA PRO A 175 13.29 13.52 6.38
C PRO A 175 13.91 12.11 6.46
N PRO A 176 13.54 11.28 7.45
CA PRO A 176 14.05 9.92 7.52
C PRO A 176 13.65 9.20 6.24
N PRO A 177 14.61 8.67 5.46
CA PRO A 177 14.28 8.05 4.17
C PRO A 177 13.40 6.83 4.39
N ASN A 178 12.44 6.60 3.48
CA ASN A 178 11.62 5.39 3.42
C ASN A 178 12.43 4.13 3.81
N SER A 179 11.90 3.33 4.75
CA SER A 179 12.58 2.17 5.33
C SER A 179 13.00 1.13 4.29
N GLY A 180 12.20 0.92 3.24
CA GLY A 180 12.54 0.02 2.14
C GLY A 180 13.75 0.50 1.35
N VAL A 181 13.86 1.81 1.09
CA VAL A 181 15.02 2.40 0.41
C VAL A 181 16.28 2.24 1.27
N GLN A 182 16.18 2.50 2.58
CA GLN A 182 17.31 2.29 3.49
C GLN A 182 17.80 0.84 3.47
N PHE A 183 16.86 -0.10 3.50
CA PHE A 183 17.16 -1.52 3.46
C PHE A 183 17.84 -1.93 2.15
N LEU A 184 17.31 -1.51 1.00
CA LEU A 184 17.88 -1.81 -0.31
C LEU A 184 19.30 -1.27 -0.47
N LYS A 185 19.59 -0.07 0.07
CA LYS A 185 20.93 0.52 0.08
C LYS A 185 21.92 -0.30 0.90
N GLN A 186 21.52 -0.71 2.10
CA GLN A 186 22.37 -1.54 2.97
C GLN A 186 22.68 -2.89 2.34
N GLN A 187 21.74 -3.45 1.57
CA GLN A 187 21.90 -4.73 0.89
C GLN A 187 22.53 -4.61 -0.52
N ASN A 188 22.84 -3.39 -0.99
CA ASN A 188 23.31 -3.12 -2.36
C ASN A 188 22.37 -3.65 -3.47
N LEU A 189 21.06 -3.53 -3.27
CA LEU A 189 20.02 -4.01 -4.21
C LEU A 189 19.26 -2.85 -4.89
N GLU A 190 19.72 -1.62 -4.71
CA GLU A 190 19.05 -0.39 -5.19
C GLU A 190 18.86 -0.34 -6.71
N ASN A 191 19.75 -0.94 -7.49
CA ASN A 191 19.64 -0.98 -8.96
C ASN A 191 18.70 -2.09 -9.46
N LEU A 192 18.32 -3.03 -8.59
CA LEU A 192 17.43 -4.14 -8.95
C LEU A 192 15.95 -3.78 -8.82
N LEU A 193 15.61 -2.72 -8.08
CA LEU A 193 14.24 -2.24 -7.89
C LEU A 193 14.10 -0.76 -8.30
N ASP A 194 13.08 -0.44 -9.11
CA ASP A 194 12.73 0.95 -9.46
C ASP A 194 11.95 1.63 -8.31
N TYR A 195 12.62 1.79 -7.16
CA TYR A 195 12.01 2.31 -5.94
C TYR A 195 11.52 3.77 -6.10
N ASP A 196 12.12 4.56 -6.98
CA ASP A 196 11.73 5.93 -7.30
C ASP A 196 10.31 6.03 -7.87
N ILE A 197 9.92 5.05 -8.71
CA ILE A 197 8.57 4.94 -9.26
C ILE A 197 7.57 4.57 -8.17
N LEU A 198 7.91 3.61 -7.31
CA LEU A 198 7.06 3.23 -6.17
C LEU A 198 6.89 4.37 -5.17
N LEU A 199 7.95 5.13 -4.87
CA LEU A 199 7.87 6.30 -4.01
C LEU A 199 7.01 7.41 -4.60
N THR A 200 7.07 7.61 -5.92
CA THR A 200 6.22 8.59 -6.60
C THR A 200 4.74 8.22 -6.49
N ALA A 201 4.40 6.94 -6.69
CA ALA A 201 3.06 6.42 -6.48
C ALA A 201 2.59 6.66 -5.03
N ASN A 202 3.45 6.34 -4.06
CA ASN A 202 3.15 6.52 -2.64
C ASN A 202 3.00 7.99 -2.22
N LYS A 203 3.78 8.89 -2.83
CA LYS A 203 3.67 10.34 -2.60
C LYS A 203 2.32 10.85 -3.07
N ILE A 204 1.88 10.48 -4.27
CA ILE A 204 0.58 10.90 -4.81
C ILE A 204 -0.56 10.26 -4.00
N SER A 205 -0.50 8.95 -3.75
CA SER A 205 -1.56 8.24 -3.02
C SER A 205 -1.79 8.79 -1.61
N LYS A 206 -0.72 9.09 -0.86
CA LYS A 206 -0.82 9.70 0.47
C LYS A 206 -1.20 11.16 0.45
N SER A 207 -0.84 11.89 -0.60
CA SER A 207 -1.31 13.27 -0.78
C SER A 207 -2.84 13.30 -0.94
N LEU A 208 -3.42 12.30 -1.60
CA LEU A 208 -4.86 12.12 -1.72
C LEU A 208 -5.52 11.74 -0.39
N THR A 209 -4.99 10.78 0.36
CA THR A 209 -5.65 10.32 1.60
C THR A 209 -5.41 11.21 2.81
N ASN A 210 -4.22 11.77 2.98
CA ASN A 210 -3.86 12.48 4.22
C ASN A 210 -4.04 14.00 4.10
N LYS A 211 -3.73 14.55 2.92
CA LYS A 211 -3.73 16.00 2.68
C LYS A 211 -4.91 16.46 1.84
N HIS A 212 -5.70 15.53 1.29
CA HIS A 212 -6.80 15.81 0.36
C HIS A 212 -6.36 16.78 -0.77
N ALA A 213 -5.12 16.60 -1.25
CA ALA A 213 -4.49 17.51 -2.21
C ALA A 213 -4.42 16.87 -3.60
N LEU A 214 -5.06 17.52 -4.58
CA LEU A 214 -5.16 17.03 -5.96
C LEU A 214 -3.99 17.48 -6.85
N SER A 215 -3.17 18.44 -6.41
CA SER A 215 -2.10 19.03 -7.25
C SER A 215 -1.10 18.00 -7.80
N PRO A 216 -0.59 17.04 -7.00
CA PRO A 216 0.32 16.01 -7.52
C PRO A 216 -0.34 15.11 -8.56
N LEU A 217 -1.61 14.76 -8.35
CA LEU A 217 -2.40 13.95 -9.27
C LEU A 217 -2.64 14.69 -10.59
N PHE A 218 -2.96 15.98 -10.54
CA PHE A 218 -3.12 16.80 -11.77
C PHE A 218 -1.83 16.89 -12.58
N SER A 219 -0.68 17.06 -11.92
CA SER A 219 0.62 17.06 -12.62
C SER A 219 0.84 15.74 -13.34
N TRP A 220 0.56 14.62 -12.68
CA TRP A 220 0.71 13.29 -13.26
C TRP A 220 -0.27 13.04 -14.42
N ILE A 221 -1.54 13.43 -14.30
CA ILE A 221 -2.54 13.32 -15.38
C ILE A 221 -2.09 14.12 -16.60
N LYS A 222 -1.62 15.36 -16.41
CA LYS A 222 -1.14 16.22 -17.50
C LYS A 222 0.06 15.62 -18.22
N GLU A 223 0.98 15.00 -17.49
CA GLU A 223 2.16 14.36 -18.06
C GLU A 223 1.85 13.08 -18.85
N ASN A 224 0.77 12.39 -18.52
CA ASN A 224 0.42 11.08 -19.09
C ASN A 224 -0.95 11.07 -19.79
N HIS A 225 -1.43 12.24 -20.24
CA HIS A 225 -2.75 12.39 -20.89
C HIS A 225 -2.94 11.44 -22.08
N SER A 226 -1.94 11.32 -22.96
CA SER A 226 -2.05 10.45 -24.16
C SER A 226 -2.23 8.98 -23.81
N TYR A 227 -1.66 8.53 -22.68
CA TYR A 227 -1.88 7.18 -22.17
C TYR A 227 -3.33 7.01 -21.68
N LEU A 228 -3.79 7.95 -20.85
CA LEU A 228 -5.15 7.91 -20.29
C LEU A 228 -6.23 7.98 -21.37
N GLU A 229 -6.02 8.79 -22.40
CA GLU A 229 -6.92 8.91 -23.56
C GLU A 229 -6.98 7.59 -24.34
N SER A 230 -5.84 6.94 -24.58
CA SER A 230 -5.80 5.64 -25.27
C SER A 230 -6.52 4.51 -24.52
N LYS A 231 -6.54 4.60 -23.18
CA LYS A 231 -7.18 3.61 -22.30
C LYS A 231 -8.61 4.00 -21.94
N SER A 232 -9.09 5.17 -22.37
CA SER A 232 -10.40 5.74 -22.00
C SER A 232 -10.63 5.76 -20.48
N SER A 233 -9.60 6.11 -19.71
CA SER A 233 -9.64 6.06 -18.25
C SER A 233 -10.56 7.13 -17.64
N ASN A 234 -11.39 6.72 -16.67
CA ASN A 234 -12.29 7.63 -15.94
C ASN A 234 -11.56 8.53 -14.90
N LEU A 235 -10.25 8.32 -14.72
CA LEU A 235 -9.46 9.00 -13.68
C LEU A 235 -9.46 10.53 -13.81
N GLU A 236 -9.40 11.07 -15.04
CA GLU A 236 -9.43 12.52 -15.25
C GLU A 236 -10.78 13.10 -14.78
N PHE A 237 -11.88 12.45 -15.15
CA PHE A 237 -13.21 12.86 -14.72
C PHE A 237 -13.34 12.80 -13.20
N GLU A 238 -12.99 11.67 -12.56
CA GLU A 238 -13.11 11.50 -11.10
C GLU A 238 -12.29 12.53 -10.32
N THR A 239 -11.10 12.88 -10.83
CA THR A 239 -10.23 13.90 -10.21
C THR A 239 -10.85 15.29 -10.30
N ARG A 240 -11.39 15.67 -11.48
CA ARG A 240 -12.08 16.94 -11.68
C ARG A 240 -13.38 17.02 -10.90
N PHE A 241 -14.07 15.90 -10.77
CA PHE A 241 -15.28 15.82 -9.97
C PHE A 241 -14.96 15.97 -8.48
N GLN A 242 -13.84 15.40 -8.00
CA GLN A 242 -13.37 15.65 -6.64
C GLN A 242 -13.00 17.11 -6.41
N GLU A 243 -12.30 17.76 -7.36
CA GLU A 243 -12.00 19.20 -7.31
C GLU A 243 -13.29 20.03 -7.17
N TYR A 244 -14.30 19.70 -7.98
CA TYR A 244 -15.62 20.35 -7.90
C TYR A 244 -16.25 20.16 -6.52
N ILE A 245 -16.30 18.94 -5.98
CA ILE A 245 -16.89 18.64 -4.67
C ILE A 245 -16.22 19.47 -3.57
N GLU A 246 -14.89 19.54 -3.56
CA GLU A 246 -14.16 20.31 -2.55
C GLU A 246 -14.42 21.82 -2.67
N LEU A 247 -14.54 22.37 -3.88
CA LEU A 247 -14.94 23.77 -4.08
C LEU A 247 -16.36 24.04 -3.56
N VAL A 248 -17.30 23.10 -3.79
CA VAL A 248 -18.69 23.24 -3.28
C VAL A 248 -18.72 23.10 -1.75
N LYS A 249 -17.90 22.22 -1.15
CA LYS A 249 -17.74 22.10 0.32
C LYS A 249 -17.24 23.41 0.96
N VAL A 250 -16.29 24.10 0.31
CA VAL A 250 -15.76 25.40 0.75
C VAL A 250 -16.71 26.58 0.43
N GLN A 251 -17.82 26.33 -0.26
CA GLN A 251 -18.80 27.33 -0.71
C GLN A 251 -18.25 28.35 -1.72
N ASP A 252 -17.17 28.02 -2.43
CA ASP A 252 -16.67 28.82 -3.56
C ASP A 252 -17.40 28.45 -4.85
N TYR A 253 -18.65 28.90 -4.94
CA TYR A 253 -19.54 28.57 -6.05
C TYR A 253 -19.04 29.12 -7.40
N LYS A 254 -18.30 30.23 -7.39
CA LYS A 254 -17.80 30.86 -8.63
C LYS A 254 -16.77 29.95 -9.30
N ASN A 255 -15.80 29.46 -8.53
CA ASN A 255 -14.79 28.54 -9.04
C ASN A 255 -15.37 27.14 -9.31
N ALA A 256 -16.32 26.68 -8.50
CA ALA A 256 -17.01 25.41 -8.75
C ALA A 256 -17.76 25.40 -10.10
N ILE A 257 -18.52 26.47 -10.40
CA ILE A 257 -19.24 26.60 -11.68
C ILE A 257 -18.25 26.68 -12.84
N LYS A 258 -17.14 27.42 -12.68
CA LYS A 258 -16.10 27.49 -13.70
C LYS A 258 -15.50 26.11 -13.98
N CYS A 259 -15.11 25.37 -12.94
CA CYS A 259 -14.59 24.00 -13.08
C CYS A 259 -15.60 23.07 -13.78
N PHE A 260 -16.88 23.18 -13.40
CA PHE A 260 -17.96 22.42 -14.04
C PHE A 260 -18.03 22.70 -15.55
N GLN A 261 -18.08 23.97 -15.94
CA GLN A 261 -18.20 24.38 -17.34
C GLN A 261 -16.96 24.06 -18.19
N THR A 262 -15.75 24.19 -17.62
CA THR A 262 -14.51 24.04 -18.40
C THR A 262 -14.02 22.60 -18.50
N HIS A 263 -14.22 21.80 -17.45
CA HIS A 263 -13.63 20.47 -17.34
C HIS A 263 -14.68 19.36 -17.36
N LEU A 264 -15.77 19.50 -16.62
CA LEU A 264 -16.75 18.41 -16.43
C LEU A 264 -17.73 18.26 -17.61
N VAL A 265 -18.13 19.36 -18.27
CA VAL A 265 -19.07 19.31 -19.42
C VAL A 265 -18.56 18.47 -20.59
N LYS A 266 -17.24 18.34 -20.75
CA LYS A 266 -16.60 17.50 -21.78
C LYS A 266 -16.97 16.02 -21.65
N PHE A 267 -17.35 15.57 -20.47
CA PHE A 267 -17.72 14.19 -20.17
C PHE A 267 -19.23 13.98 -20.14
N SER A 268 -20.01 14.87 -20.75
CA SER A 268 -21.48 14.80 -20.76
C SER A 268 -22.02 13.54 -21.43
N ASP A 269 -21.37 13.06 -22.49
CA ASP A 269 -21.78 11.83 -23.19
C ASP A 269 -21.47 10.55 -22.40
N SER A 270 -20.42 10.57 -21.57
CA SER A 270 -19.95 9.40 -20.81
C SER A 270 -20.53 9.31 -19.39
N ASN A 271 -20.66 10.44 -18.69
CA ASN A 271 -20.90 10.51 -17.24
C ASN A 271 -22.09 11.43 -16.89
N PHE A 272 -23.18 11.35 -17.67
CA PHE A 272 -24.33 12.25 -17.53
C PHE A 272 -24.99 12.24 -16.14
N GLU A 273 -25.17 11.06 -15.54
CA GLU A 273 -25.83 10.93 -14.23
C GLU A 273 -25.01 11.58 -13.10
N GLU A 274 -23.68 11.50 -13.17
CA GLU A 274 -22.79 12.12 -12.20
C GLU A 274 -22.79 13.65 -12.34
N LEU A 275 -22.90 14.18 -13.56
CA LEU A 275 -23.08 15.61 -13.82
C LEU A 275 -24.42 16.14 -13.30
N LYS A 276 -25.49 15.35 -13.46
CA LYS A 276 -26.81 15.64 -12.89
C LYS A 276 -26.75 15.65 -11.36
N LEU A 277 -26.02 14.71 -10.77
CA LEU A 277 -25.79 14.69 -9.33
C LEU A 277 -24.96 15.89 -8.87
N ALA A 278 -23.89 16.25 -9.59
CA ALA A 278 -23.05 17.42 -9.31
C ALA A 278 -23.87 18.72 -9.30
N SER A 279 -24.67 18.95 -10.34
CA SER A 279 -25.53 20.13 -10.44
C SER A 279 -26.60 20.17 -9.34
N GLY A 280 -27.18 19.02 -8.97
CA GLY A 280 -28.06 18.93 -7.80
C GLY A 280 -27.36 19.21 -6.47
N LEU A 281 -26.11 18.73 -6.32
CA LEU A 281 -25.31 18.93 -5.10
C LEU A 281 -25.11 20.42 -4.81
N LEU A 282 -24.89 21.25 -5.85
CA LEU A 282 -24.76 22.71 -5.71
C LEU A 282 -25.96 23.34 -5.00
N VAL A 283 -27.17 22.85 -5.28
CA VAL A 283 -28.42 23.35 -4.70
C VAL A 283 -28.61 22.81 -3.27
N PHE A 284 -28.35 21.53 -3.06
CA PHE A 284 -28.66 20.84 -1.80
C PHE A 284 -27.50 20.80 -0.79
N ILE A 285 -26.29 21.29 -1.12
CA ILE A 285 -25.13 21.23 -0.21
C ILE A 285 -25.41 21.88 1.15
N LYS A 286 -26.11 23.02 1.19
CA LYS A 286 -26.44 23.70 2.45
C LYS A 286 -27.31 22.83 3.35
N ASN A 287 -28.27 22.09 2.78
CA ASN A 287 -29.11 21.17 3.55
C ASN A 287 -28.31 19.93 3.96
N CYS A 288 -27.48 19.38 3.07
CA CYS A 288 -26.66 18.21 3.33
C CYS A 288 -25.66 18.45 4.47
N LEU A 289 -24.95 19.58 4.47
CA LEU A 289 -24.00 19.96 5.53
C LEU A 289 -24.69 20.19 6.89
N LEU A 290 -25.97 20.54 6.91
CA LEU A 290 -26.75 20.68 8.15
C LEU A 290 -27.23 19.32 8.69
N THR A 291 -27.47 18.34 7.82
CA THR A 291 -27.90 16.98 8.18
C THR A 291 -26.75 16.02 8.49
N ILE A 292 -25.53 16.25 7.96
CA ILE A 292 -24.34 15.47 8.34
C ILE A 292 -24.00 15.87 9.79
N PRO A 293 -24.21 14.98 10.78
CA PRO A 293 -23.93 15.34 12.16
C PRO A 293 -22.43 15.56 12.31
N LYS A 294 -22.04 16.49 13.19
CA LYS A 294 -20.71 16.58 13.77
C LYS A 294 -20.34 15.27 14.50
N LYS A 295 -20.01 14.20 13.75
CA LYS A 295 -19.56 12.91 14.29
C LYS A 295 -18.07 12.89 14.62
N ALA A 296 -17.33 13.96 14.34
CA ALA A 296 -15.87 14.00 14.51
C ALA A 296 -15.36 14.60 15.85
N LYS A 297 -16.13 14.52 16.95
CA LYS A 297 -15.64 14.89 18.30
C LYS A 297 -16.21 14.01 19.42
N MET A 298 -16.19 12.70 19.28
CA MET A 298 -16.30 11.80 20.45
C MET A 298 -15.59 10.47 20.13
N ASP A 299 -14.26 10.46 20.24
CA ASP A 299 -13.52 9.24 20.52
C ASP A 299 -12.60 9.52 21.71
N ALA A 300 -12.93 8.91 22.85
CA ALA A 300 -12.01 8.44 23.90
C ALA A 300 -12.81 8.13 25.18
N SER A 301 -13.48 6.97 25.22
CA SER A 301 -13.49 6.04 26.37
C SER A 301 -14.59 4.99 26.24
N THR A 302 -14.14 3.73 26.34
CA THR A 302 -14.90 2.56 26.82
C THR A 302 -15.83 1.85 25.82
N GLN A 303 -15.31 0.76 25.24
CA GLN A 303 -16.11 -0.39 24.85
C GLN A 303 -16.72 -1.03 26.12
N GLY A 304 -18.03 -1.23 26.13
CA GLY A 304 -18.74 -1.93 27.19
C GLY A 304 -20.25 -1.73 27.10
N ASP A 305 -20.93 -2.78 26.66
CA ASP A 305 -22.35 -3.11 26.85
C ASP A 305 -23.45 -2.32 26.13
N LYS A 306 -24.22 -3.11 25.36
CA LYS A 306 -25.55 -2.78 24.83
C LYS A 306 -26.53 -2.62 25.99
N GLU A 307 -26.58 -1.45 26.61
CA GLU A 307 -27.73 -1.02 27.39
C GLU A 307 -28.46 0.13 26.71
N VAL A 308 -29.77 -0.05 26.57
CA VAL A 308 -30.74 0.89 26.00
C VAL A 308 -30.70 2.19 26.81
N SER A 309 -29.96 3.17 26.30
CA SER A 309 -29.81 4.47 26.95
C SER A 309 -31.12 5.27 26.82
N LYS A 310 -31.77 5.50 27.97
CA LYS A 310 -32.90 6.43 28.10
C LYS A 310 -32.49 7.83 27.58
N PRO A 311 -33.32 8.50 26.75
CA PRO A 311 -32.96 9.80 26.19
C PRO A 311 -32.93 10.88 27.28
N ARG A 312 -31.76 11.48 27.51
CA ARG A 312 -31.53 12.54 28.52
C ARG A 312 -32.10 13.92 28.13
N THR A 313 -32.63 14.09 26.92
CA THR A 313 -33.21 15.35 26.42
C THR A 313 -34.72 15.24 26.23
N ARG A 314 -35.46 16.31 26.52
CA ARG A 314 -36.93 16.38 26.34
C ARG A 314 -37.36 16.03 24.92
N GLU A 315 -36.56 16.42 23.93
CA GLU A 315 -36.77 16.12 22.51
C GLU A 315 -36.55 14.63 22.20
N GLY A 316 -35.48 14.03 22.74
CA GLY A 316 -35.21 12.60 22.59
C GLY A 316 -36.25 11.72 23.28
N PHE A 317 -36.77 12.17 24.43
CA PHE A 317 -37.86 11.49 25.14
C PHE A 317 -39.15 11.51 24.31
N PHE A 318 -39.49 12.66 23.73
CA PHE A 318 -40.67 12.80 22.88
C PHE A 318 -40.57 11.96 21.60
N SER A 319 -39.41 11.99 20.93
CA SER A 319 -39.20 11.22 19.70
C SER A 319 -39.18 9.71 19.97
N PHE A 320 -38.68 9.27 21.13
CA PHE A 320 -38.63 7.85 21.50
C PHE A 320 -40.02 7.28 21.83
N PHE A 321 -40.81 7.98 22.66
CA PHE A 321 -42.11 7.48 23.10
C PHE A 321 -43.25 7.78 22.13
N PHE A 322 -43.28 8.97 21.54
CA PHE A 322 -44.40 9.41 20.72
C PHE A 322 -44.12 9.35 19.22
N LYS A 323 -42.89 8.97 18.81
CA LYS A 323 -42.43 9.00 17.41
C LYS A 323 -42.65 10.36 16.73
N HIS A 324 -42.80 11.43 17.50
CA HIS A 324 -43.02 12.80 17.06
C HIS A 324 -42.07 13.74 17.81
N GLN A 325 -41.58 14.78 17.12
CA GLN A 325 -40.87 15.86 17.80
C GLN A 325 -41.86 16.75 18.56
N PRO A 326 -41.50 17.26 19.75
CA PRO A 326 -42.38 18.16 20.49
C PRO A 326 -42.61 19.44 19.67
N PRO A 327 -43.82 20.03 19.69
CA PRO A 327 -44.08 21.29 19.02
C PRO A 327 -43.16 22.37 19.62
N ARG A 328 -42.40 23.07 18.76
CA ARG A 328 -41.50 24.16 19.18
C ARG A 328 -42.33 25.24 19.88
N SER A 329 -42.09 25.46 21.16
CA SER A 329 -42.68 26.57 21.91
C SER A 329 -41.95 27.87 21.54
N SER A 330 -42.26 28.45 20.38
CA SER A 330 -41.96 29.84 20.09
C SER A 330 -43.24 30.64 20.21
N GLY A 331 -43.44 31.24 21.39
CA GLY A 331 -44.41 32.32 21.55
C GLY A 331 -43.93 33.53 20.76
N SER A 332 -44.51 33.73 19.57
CA SER A 332 -44.62 35.00 18.86
C SER A 332 -45.05 34.69 17.43
N SER A 333 -46.25 35.11 17.08
CA SER A 333 -46.76 35.22 15.72
C SER A 333 -45.76 35.97 14.83
N PHE A 334 -45.05 35.26 13.95
CA PHE A 334 -44.54 35.84 12.71
C PHE A 334 -44.50 34.74 11.65
N ALA A 335 -44.93 35.13 10.46
CA ALA A 335 -45.23 34.28 9.31
C ALA A 335 -44.25 33.11 9.14
N VAL A 336 -44.80 31.89 9.05
CA VAL A 336 -44.12 30.79 8.39
C VAL A 336 -43.90 31.24 6.95
N THR A 337 -42.69 31.68 6.62
CA THR A 337 -42.34 32.01 5.24
C THR A 337 -42.44 30.74 4.39
N LEU A 338 -42.81 30.90 3.13
CA LEU A 338 -42.91 29.81 2.14
C LEU A 338 -41.63 28.95 2.04
N GLU A 339 -40.50 29.47 2.55
CA GLU A 339 -39.21 28.80 2.66
C GLU A 339 -39.16 27.70 3.74
N ASP A 340 -39.93 27.83 4.83
CA ASP A 340 -39.96 26.83 5.91
C ASP A 340 -40.92 25.66 5.60
N LEU A 341 -41.93 25.87 4.77
CA LEU A 341 -42.78 24.80 4.22
C LEU A 341 -42.06 24.01 3.12
N LYS A 342 -41.27 24.67 2.26
CA LYS A 342 -40.42 24.00 1.27
C LYS A 342 -39.34 23.10 1.90
N LYS A 343 -38.88 23.39 3.13
CA LYS A 343 -37.93 22.52 3.86
C LYS A 343 -38.55 21.21 4.35
N LYS A 344 -39.86 21.15 4.58
CA LYS A 344 -40.54 19.96 5.12
C LYS A 344 -41.00 18.97 4.03
N GLU A 345 -41.36 19.46 2.85
CA GLU A 345 -41.80 18.58 1.74
C GLU A 345 -40.64 17.92 0.97
N PHE A 346 -39.41 18.44 1.09
CA PHE A 346 -38.22 17.83 0.45
C PHE A 346 -37.55 16.73 1.28
N SER A 347 -38.07 16.39 2.47
CA SER A 347 -37.54 15.31 3.32
C SER A 347 -38.03 13.93 2.88
N ASN A 348 -37.82 13.57 1.62
CA ASN A 348 -37.66 12.17 1.25
C ASN A 348 -36.19 11.82 1.49
N ASN A 349 -35.90 11.15 2.62
CA ASN A 349 -34.54 10.72 3.03
C ASN A 349 -33.75 9.99 1.91
N VAL A 350 -34.43 9.42 0.92
CA VAL A 350 -33.83 8.71 -0.22
C VAL A 350 -33.05 9.64 -1.17
N GLU A 351 -33.47 10.90 -1.34
CA GLU A 351 -32.79 11.84 -2.25
C GLU A 351 -31.57 12.54 -1.61
N LEU A 352 -31.47 12.57 -0.29
CA LEU A 352 -30.29 13.13 0.39
C LEU A 352 -29.15 12.11 0.51
N ASP A 353 -29.47 10.81 0.53
CA ASP A 353 -28.47 9.74 0.64
C ASP A 353 -27.50 9.73 -0.55
N ARG A 354 -27.98 10.00 -1.78
CA ARG A 354 -27.12 10.10 -2.97
C ARG A 354 -26.09 11.22 -2.86
N TYR A 355 -26.46 12.35 -2.24
CA TYR A 355 -25.54 13.47 -2.02
C TYR A 355 -24.60 13.20 -0.85
N SER A 356 -25.06 12.49 0.18
CA SER A 356 -24.23 12.08 1.31
C SER A 356 -23.08 11.17 0.87
N ARG A 357 -23.33 10.21 -0.03
CA ARG A 357 -22.29 9.33 -0.58
C ARG A 357 -21.19 10.09 -1.33
N VAL A 358 -21.57 11.14 -2.05
CA VAL A 358 -20.62 11.97 -2.82
C VAL A 358 -19.78 12.89 -1.93
N LEU A 359 -20.30 13.25 -0.75
CA LEU A 359 -19.58 14.06 0.23
C LEU A 359 -18.68 13.24 1.16
N ASP A 360 -18.80 11.92 1.15
CA ASP A 360 -18.07 11.01 2.04
C ASP A 360 -16.57 10.97 1.73
N ASP A 361 -15.75 10.81 2.77
CA ASP A 361 -14.29 10.79 2.66
C ASP A 361 -13.79 9.46 2.07
N SER A 362 -14.61 8.41 2.07
CA SER A 362 -14.34 7.14 1.38
C SER A 362 -14.02 7.33 -0.11
N ARG A 363 -14.57 8.39 -0.73
CA ARG A 363 -14.30 8.74 -2.13
C ARG A 363 -12.83 9.08 -2.38
N TRP A 364 -12.12 9.66 -1.41
CA TRP A 364 -10.67 9.88 -1.53
C TRP A 364 -9.90 8.56 -1.62
N THR A 365 -10.36 7.54 -0.89
CA THR A 365 -9.80 6.19 -0.97
C THR A 365 -10.08 5.56 -2.34
N SER A 366 -11.31 5.68 -2.85
CA SER A 366 -11.64 5.22 -4.20
C SER A 366 -10.82 5.92 -5.29
N LEU A 367 -10.66 7.24 -5.21
CA LEU A 367 -9.84 8.01 -6.15
C LEU A 367 -8.37 7.57 -6.10
N LYS A 368 -7.84 7.32 -4.90
CA LYS A 368 -6.51 6.76 -4.69
C LYS A 368 -6.38 5.38 -5.33
N ASP A 369 -7.37 4.51 -5.18
CA ASP A 369 -7.34 3.15 -5.77
C ASP A 369 -7.42 3.20 -7.30
N ILE A 370 -8.27 4.06 -7.89
CA ILE A 370 -8.33 4.27 -9.35
C ILE A 370 -6.98 4.81 -9.87
N PHE A 371 -6.40 5.79 -9.17
CA PHE A 371 -5.08 6.31 -9.51
C PHE A 371 -4.01 5.21 -9.47
N LEU A 372 -3.92 4.44 -8.38
CA LEU A 372 -2.93 3.37 -8.25
C LEU A 372 -3.13 2.28 -9.31
N TYR A 373 -4.38 1.98 -9.66
CA TYR A 373 -4.69 1.04 -10.74
C TYR A 373 -4.11 1.50 -12.08
N GLU A 374 -4.38 2.75 -12.46
CA GLU A 374 -3.87 3.31 -13.71
C GLU A 374 -2.35 3.48 -13.70
N TYR A 375 -1.80 3.92 -12.58
CA TYR A 375 -0.37 4.11 -12.40
C TYR A 375 0.38 2.76 -12.54
N PHE A 376 -0.04 1.74 -11.81
CA PHE A 376 0.60 0.42 -11.87
C PHE A 376 0.39 -0.23 -13.24
N SER A 377 -0.77 -0.07 -13.87
CA SER A 377 -1.00 -0.57 -15.22
C SER A 377 -0.10 0.07 -16.27
N MET A 378 0.21 1.38 -16.15
CA MET A 378 1.14 2.07 -17.06
C MET A 378 2.55 1.48 -17.00
N TYR A 379 3.00 1.12 -15.79
CA TYR A 379 4.34 0.60 -15.53
C TYR A 379 4.41 -0.93 -15.54
N GLY A 380 3.30 -1.63 -15.69
CA GLY A 380 3.23 -3.10 -15.62
C GLY A 380 3.53 -3.66 -14.21
N ILE A 381 3.27 -2.87 -13.16
CA ILE A 381 3.53 -3.25 -11.77
C ILE A 381 2.38 -4.13 -11.25
N SER A 382 2.70 -5.22 -10.55
CA SER A 382 1.70 -6.01 -9.83
C SER A 382 0.96 -5.18 -8.76
N HIS A 383 -0.37 -5.30 -8.71
CA HIS A 383 -1.22 -4.73 -7.65
C HIS A 383 -1.10 -5.50 -6.33
N HIS A 384 -0.66 -6.77 -6.39
CA HIS A 384 -0.43 -7.60 -5.23
C HIS A 384 1.06 -7.65 -4.90
N ASP A 385 1.37 -7.68 -3.60
CA ASP A 385 2.75 -7.76 -3.11
C ASP A 385 3.30 -9.19 -3.31
N PRO A 386 4.35 -9.37 -4.15
CA PRO A 386 4.86 -10.71 -4.45
C PRO A 386 5.35 -11.48 -3.20
N LEU A 387 5.91 -10.76 -2.22
CA LEU A 387 6.31 -11.34 -0.94
C LEU A 387 5.15 -12.02 -0.22
N LEU A 388 3.99 -11.36 -0.16
CA LEU A 388 2.80 -11.91 0.52
C LEU A 388 2.24 -13.11 -0.24
N ILE A 389 2.32 -13.10 -1.57
CA ILE A 389 1.92 -14.24 -2.40
C ILE A 389 2.80 -15.45 -2.07
N TYR A 390 4.13 -15.32 -2.13
CA TYR A 390 5.02 -16.45 -1.84
C TYR A 390 4.90 -16.93 -0.39
N LEU A 391 4.74 -16.00 0.56
CA LEU A 391 4.54 -16.35 1.95
C LEU A 391 3.22 -17.11 2.15
N SER A 392 2.12 -16.66 1.55
CA SER A 392 0.84 -17.36 1.64
C SER A 392 0.88 -18.76 1.04
N LEU A 393 1.56 -18.93 -0.10
CA LEU A 393 1.78 -20.23 -0.73
C LEU A 393 2.64 -21.13 0.14
N GLY A 394 3.78 -20.63 0.64
CA GLY A 394 4.70 -21.38 1.49
C GLY A 394 4.09 -21.77 2.85
N ILE A 395 3.31 -20.89 3.47
CA ILE A 395 2.59 -21.24 4.70
C ILE A 395 1.53 -22.31 4.40
N SER A 396 0.79 -22.20 3.29
CA SER A 396 -0.24 -23.17 2.93
C SER A 396 0.31 -24.58 2.68
N THR A 397 1.53 -24.70 2.13
CA THR A 397 2.17 -26.01 1.94
C THR A 397 2.66 -26.65 3.24
N LEU A 398 2.95 -25.84 4.26
CA LEU A 398 3.41 -26.30 5.58
C LEU A 398 2.28 -26.44 6.61
N LYS A 399 1.14 -25.75 6.40
CA LYS A 399 0.01 -25.72 7.32
C LYS A 399 -0.72 -27.06 7.30
N THR A 400 -0.55 -27.84 8.36
CA THR A 400 -1.24 -29.12 8.55
C THR A 400 -2.39 -28.99 9.55
N LYS A 401 -3.26 -30.01 9.63
CA LYS A 401 -4.33 -30.04 10.64
C LYS A 401 -3.80 -30.06 12.08
N ALA A 402 -2.55 -30.47 12.30
CA ALA A 402 -1.90 -30.39 13.61
C ALA A 402 -1.77 -28.92 14.09
N CYS A 403 -1.65 -27.96 13.17
CA CYS A 403 -1.59 -26.53 13.51
C CYS A 403 -2.88 -25.97 14.13
N LEU A 404 -4.02 -26.68 14.05
CA LEU A 404 -5.26 -26.30 14.75
C LEU A 404 -5.27 -26.73 16.22
N GLN A 405 -4.43 -27.71 16.58
CA GLN A 405 -4.31 -28.22 17.93
C GLN A 405 -3.39 -27.29 18.71
N HIS A 406 -3.88 -26.08 19.02
CA HIS A 406 -3.25 -25.33 20.10
C HIS A 406 -3.41 -26.17 21.37
N PRO A 407 -2.32 -26.55 22.05
CA PRO A 407 -2.42 -27.23 23.32
C PRO A 407 -3.11 -26.24 24.26
N ASN A 408 -4.40 -26.44 24.50
CA ASN A 408 -5.06 -25.85 25.65
C ASN A 408 -4.31 -26.44 26.84
N THR A 409 -3.42 -25.65 27.42
CA THR A 409 -2.74 -25.98 28.67
C THR A 409 -3.80 -25.99 29.75
N GLU A 410 -4.57 -27.08 29.84
CA GLU A 410 -5.31 -27.35 31.05
C GLU A 410 -4.28 -27.46 32.18
N ASN A 411 -4.40 -26.57 33.16
CA ASN A 411 -3.54 -26.49 34.32
C ASN A 411 -3.47 -27.86 34.99
N SER A 412 -2.34 -28.55 34.86
CA SER A 412 -2.07 -29.76 35.62
C SER A 412 -1.30 -29.42 36.90
N ASP A 413 -1.46 -30.23 37.94
CA ASP A 413 -0.87 -30.01 39.27
C ASP A 413 0.67 -30.13 39.30
N ASN A 414 1.33 -30.50 38.19
CA ASN A 414 2.79 -30.72 38.11
C ASN A 414 3.46 -29.85 37.03
N LEU A 415 3.77 -28.61 37.41
CA LEU A 415 4.43 -27.61 36.54
C LEU A 415 5.74 -28.11 35.90
N GLN A 416 6.52 -28.93 36.61
CA GLN A 416 7.81 -29.45 36.12
C GLN A 416 7.65 -30.49 35.02
N MET A 417 6.60 -31.33 35.09
CA MET A 417 6.26 -32.28 34.03
C MET A 417 5.78 -31.55 32.79
N ASP A 418 4.91 -30.56 32.98
CA ASP A 418 4.37 -29.75 31.89
C ASP A 418 5.46 -28.97 31.15
N LEU A 419 6.43 -28.43 31.89
CA LEU A 419 7.60 -27.79 31.31
C LEU A 419 8.47 -28.77 30.51
N PHE A 420 8.67 -30.00 30.99
CA PHE A 420 9.43 -31.02 30.27
C PHE A 420 8.71 -31.48 28.99
N LEU A 421 7.43 -31.82 29.08
CA LEU A 421 6.63 -32.26 27.94
C LEU A 421 6.51 -31.14 26.88
N ASN A 422 6.20 -29.91 27.29
CA ASN A 422 6.06 -28.80 26.36
C ASN A 422 7.37 -28.34 25.75
N LYS A 423 8.53 -28.59 26.37
CA LYS A 423 9.83 -28.12 25.88
C LYS A 423 10.60 -29.19 25.09
N GLU A 424 10.56 -30.45 25.51
CA GLU A 424 11.38 -31.53 24.93
C GLU A 424 10.59 -32.53 24.09
N VAL A 425 9.26 -32.61 24.25
CA VAL A 425 8.44 -33.70 23.65
C VAL A 425 7.40 -33.17 22.66
N VAL A 426 6.65 -32.13 23.04
CA VAL A 426 5.55 -31.53 22.26
C VAL A 426 5.99 -30.27 21.53
N HIS A 427 7.17 -29.70 21.86
CA HIS A 427 7.70 -28.53 21.16
C HIS A 427 8.06 -28.86 19.71
N THR A 428 7.08 -28.80 18.82
CA THR A 428 7.33 -28.66 17.40
C THR A 428 7.70 -27.20 17.17
N SER A 429 8.95 -26.94 16.77
CA SER A 429 9.36 -25.66 16.18
C SER A 429 8.70 -25.49 14.81
N CYS A 430 7.36 -25.44 14.81
CA CYS A 430 6.55 -25.31 13.62
C CYS A 430 6.57 -23.84 13.19
N PRO A 431 7.11 -23.51 12.01
CA PRO A 431 7.18 -22.12 11.55
C PRO A 431 5.79 -21.51 11.32
N VAL A 432 4.77 -22.34 11.03
CA VAL A 432 3.39 -21.88 10.81
C VAL A 432 2.70 -21.49 12.13
N CYS A 433 3.03 -22.17 13.22
CA CYS A 433 2.40 -21.94 14.53
C CYS A 433 3.14 -20.89 15.37
N SER A 434 4.20 -20.28 14.85
CA SER A 434 4.90 -19.20 15.54
C SER A 434 3.97 -18.00 15.73
N ASP A 435 4.23 -17.19 16.75
CA ASP A 435 3.39 -16.04 17.08
C ASP A 435 3.32 -15.02 15.93
N GLU A 436 4.37 -14.94 15.12
CA GLU A 436 4.47 -14.02 13.98
C GLU A 436 3.62 -14.48 12.78
N PHE A 437 3.62 -15.79 12.48
CA PHE A 437 2.92 -16.33 11.31
C PHE A 437 1.52 -16.84 11.61
N SER A 438 1.21 -17.18 12.87
CA SER A 438 -0.11 -17.70 13.28
C SER A 438 -1.26 -16.81 12.82
N PRO A 439 -1.26 -15.47 12.97
CA PRO A 439 -2.35 -14.61 12.50
C PRO A 439 -2.57 -14.69 10.99
N ILE A 440 -1.49 -14.73 10.20
CA ILE A 440 -1.53 -14.80 8.74
C ILE A 440 -1.97 -16.20 8.29
N ALA A 441 -1.58 -17.23 9.03
CA ALA A 441 -1.87 -18.62 8.71
C ALA A 441 -3.33 -19.01 8.93
N ARG A 442 -4.11 -18.32 9.77
CA ARG A 442 -5.49 -18.72 10.14
C ARG A 442 -6.39 -18.94 8.93
N ASP A 443 -6.41 -17.97 8.02
CA ASP A 443 -7.34 -17.96 6.88
C ASP A 443 -6.81 -18.74 5.65
N LEU A 444 -5.59 -19.26 5.72
CA LEU A 444 -4.97 -20.01 4.63
C LEU A 444 -5.45 -21.49 4.56
N PRO A 445 -5.46 -22.11 3.38
CA PRO A 445 -5.80 -23.53 3.24
C PRO A 445 -4.76 -24.45 3.88
N PHE A 446 -5.16 -25.68 4.18
CA PHE A 446 -4.27 -26.73 4.67
C PHE A 446 -3.57 -27.46 3.51
N SER A 447 -2.38 -27.97 3.77
CA SER A 447 -1.62 -28.78 2.82
C SER A 447 -2.38 -30.08 2.49
N HIS A 448 -2.38 -30.42 1.20
CA HIS A 448 -2.86 -31.72 0.72
C HIS A 448 -1.67 -32.64 0.55
N HIS A 449 -1.43 -33.51 1.54
CA HIS A 449 -0.43 -34.57 1.41
C HIS A 449 -1.03 -35.75 0.66
N ILE A 450 -0.45 -36.07 -0.50
CA ILE A 450 -0.86 -37.22 -1.34
C ILE A 450 -0.34 -38.54 -0.75
N GLN A 451 0.80 -38.49 -0.07
CA GLN A 451 1.43 -39.64 0.57
C GLN A 451 1.42 -39.45 2.08
N SER A 452 0.79 -40.38 2.80
CA SER A 452 0.86 -40.45 4.26
C SER A 452 2.13 -41.21 4.64
N SER A 453 3.03 -40.59 5.42
CA SER A 453 4.14 -41.29 6.03
C SER A 453 3.73 -41.77 7.43
N LEU A 454 3.63 -43.08 7.60
CA LEU A 454 3.47 -43.70 8.92
C LEU A 454 4.83 -43.95 9.57
N PHE A 455 4.85 -44.00 10.89
CA PHE A 455 6.04 -44.40 11.65
C PHE A 455 6.44 -45.84 11.31
N GLU A 456 7.68 -46.22 11.61
CA GLU A 456 8.16 -47.59 11.40
C GLU A 456 7.36 -48.61 12.23
N ASN A 457 6.91 -48.21 13.43
CA ASN A 457 6.12 -49.05 14.35
C ASN A 457 4.91 -48.28 14.92
N PRO A 458 3.88 -47.99 14.10
CA PRO A 458 2.79 -47.11 14.50
C PRO A 458 1.79 -47.86 15.40
N VAL A 459 1.46 -47.23 16.53
CA VAL A 459 0.53 -47.76 17.54
C VAL A 459 -0.47 -46.68 17.89
N MET A 460 -1.76 -47.06 17.91
CA MET A 460 -2.86 -46.19 18.31
C MET A 460 -3.21 -46.42 19.78
N LEU A 461 -3.27 -45.34 20.56
CA LEU A 461 -3.77 -45.33 21.92
C LEU A 461 -5.32 -45.30 21.94
N PRO A 462 -5.97 -45.65 23.06
CA PRO A 462 -7.45 -45.69 23.15
C PRO A 462 -8.17 -44.36 22.85
N ASN A 463 -7.48 -43.23 22.96
CA ASN A 463 -8.01 -41.90 22.57
C ASN A 463 -7.89 -41.60 21.07
N GLY A 464 -7.31 -42.52 20.28
CA GLY A 464 -7.15 -42.38 18.83
C GLY A 464 -5.85 -41.69 18.40
N ASN A 465 -5.00 -41.27 19.34
CA ASN A 465 -3.69 -40.70 18.99
C ASN A 465 -2.72 -41.81 18.55
N ILE A 466 -1.94 -41.54 17.50
CA ILE A 466 -1.00 -42.51 16.90
C ILE A 466 0.43 -42.06 17.14
N TYR A 467 1.26 -42.97 17.65
CA TYR A 467 2.68 -42.73 17.93
C TYR A 467 3.54 -43.90 17.47
N ASP A 468 4.86 -43.69 17.48
CA ASP A 468 5.83 -44.78 17.35
C ASP A 468 5.99 -45.51 18.69
N SER A 469 5.75 -46.82 18.69
CA SER A 469 5.85 -47.69 19.88
C SER A 469 7.19 -47.53 20.60
N ARG A 470 8.31 -47.46 19.85
CA ARG A 470 9.65 -47.38 20.45
C ARG A 470 9.85 -46.05 21.15
N LYS A 471 9.36 -44.96 20.55
CA LYS A 471 9.47 -43.60 21.11
C LYS A 471 8.62 -43.44 22.37
N LEU A 472 7.40 -44.00 22.38
CA LEU A 472 6.55 -43.98 23.57
C LEU A 472 7.17 -44.73 24.76
N LYS A 473 7.76 -45.90 24.51
CA LYS A 473 8.46 -46.67 25.56
C LYS A 473 9.69 -45.93 26.09
N ALA A 474 10.49 -45.35 25.19
CA ALA A 474 11.65 -44.54 25.57
C ALA A 474 11.25 -43.31 26.40
N LEU A 475 10.12 -42.67 26.06
CA LEU A 475 9.57 -41.57 26.84
C LEU A 475 9.17 -42.04 28.25
N ALA A 476 8.45 -43.15 28.37
CA ALA A 476 8.05 -43.69 29.67
C ALA A 476 9.26 -44.01 30.57
N SER A 477 10.32 -44.61 30.02
CA SER A 477 11.59 -44.80 30.75
C SER A 477 12.20 -43.47 31.20
N THR A 478 12.25 -42.47 30.32
CA THR A 478 12.81 -41.15 30.63
C THR A 478 12.00 -40.43 31.73
N LEU A 479 10.67 -40.57 31.74
CA LEU A 479 9.80 -39.99 32.76
C LEU A 479 10.00 -40.63 34.13
N ASN A 480 10.22 -41.94 34.17
CA ASN A 480 10.58 -42.68 35.39
C ASN A 480 11.98 -42.28 35.88
N ASP A 481 12.98 -42.23 34.99
CA ASP A 481 14.37 -41.87 35.33
C ASP A 481 14.46 -40.44 35.91
N LYS A 482 13.68 -39.50 35.38
CA LYS A 482 13.60 -38.12 35.87
C LYS A 482 12.66 -37.94 37.08
N ASN A 483 12.05 -39.02 37.58
CA ASN A 483 11.05 -39.00 38.66
C ASN A 483 9.88 -38.02 38.44
N LEU A 484 9.51 -37.77 37.18
CA LEU A 484 8.44 -36.83 36.83
C LEU A 484 7.06 -37.49 36.92
N CYS A 485 6.98 -38.80 36.66
CA CYS A 485 5.78 -39.63 36.85
C CYS A 485 6.18 -41.06 37.23
N GLN A 486 5.39 -41.70 38.10
CA GLN A 486 5.58 -43.10 38.48
C GLN A 486 4.76 -43.99 37.55
N LEU A 487 5.42 -44.61 36.57
CA LEU A 487 4.80 -45.53 35.63
C LEU A 487 5.30 -46.96 35.89
N ASN A 488 4.39 -47.92 35.98
CA ASN A 488 4.75 -49.33 36.00
C ASN A 488 5.34 -49.77 34.64
N GLU A 489 6.07 -50.89 34.57
CA GLU A 489 6.70 -51.39 33.34
C GLU A 489 5.73 -51.55 32.14
N ASN A 490 4.43 -51.72 32.42
CA ASN A 490 3.38 -51.89 31.42
C ASN A 490 2.50 -50.63 31.20
N GLN A 491 2.89 -49.47 31.73
CA GLN A 491 2.11 -48.23 31.65
C GLN A 491 2.87 -47.14 30.89
N ILE A 492 2.16 -46.41 30.03
CA ILE A 492 2.69 -45.31 29.22
C ILE A 492 1.76 -44.11 29.36
N MET A 493 2.34 -42.92 29.39
CA MET A 493 1.60 -41.65 29.39
C MET A 493 1.48 -41.11 27.96
N ASP A 494 0.30 -40.64 27.59
CA ASP A 494 0.10 -39.86 26.36
C ASP A 494 0.74 -38.46 26.53
N PRO A 495 1.66 -38.03 25.65
CA PRO A 495 2.29 -36.70 25.71
C PRO A 495 1.34 -35.51 25.54
N ILE A 496 0.19 -35.70 24.90
CA ILE A 496 -0.80 -34.66 24.57
C ILE A 496 -1.89 -34.61 25.66
N ASP A 497 -2.53 -35.75 25.93
CA ASP A 497 -3.66 -35.83 26.87
C ASP A 497 -3.22 -36.08 28.32
N LYS A 498 -1.94 -36.41 28.56
CA LYS A 498 -1.34 -36.75 29.87
C LYS A 498 -2.00 -37.92 30.61
N LYS A 499 -2.90 -38.66 29.94
CA LYS A 499 -3.55 -39.86 30.48
C LYS A 499 -2.62 -41.06 30.39
N ILE A 500 -2.73 -41.95 31.38
CA ILE A 500 -1.94 -43.18 31.47
C ILE A 500 -2.74 -44.33 30.86
N TYR A 501 -2.10 -45.08 29.96
CA TYR A 501 -2.66 -46.25 29.28
C TYR A 501 -1.79 -47.48 29.51
N ALA A 502 -2.37 -48.67 29.48
CA ALA A 502 -1.61 -49.91 29.53
C ALA A 502 -1.12 -50.31 28.14
N CYS A 503 0.07 -50.92 28.05
CA CYS A 503 0.62 -51.44 26.80
C CYS A 503 -0.27 -52.52 26.15
N SER A 504 -1.17 -53.15 26.90
CA SER A 504 -2.16 -54.12 26.40
C SER A 504 -3.23 -53.49 25.52
N ASP A 505 -3.49 -52.19 25.70
CA ASP A 505 -4.61 -51.48 25.07
C ASP A 505 -4.22 -50.90 23.70
N PHE A 506 -3.02 -51.26 23.23
CA PHE A 506 -2.38 -50.73 22.05
C PHE A 506 -2.89 -51.44 20.80
N ILE A 507 -3.33 -50.66 19.81
CA ILE A 507 -3.72 -51.19 18.51
C ILE A 507 -2.60 -50.90 17.51
N THR A 508 -1.93 -51.94 17.01
CA THR A 508 -0.93 -51.82 15.95
C THR A 508 -1.62 -51.39 14.66
N MET A 509 -1.17 -50.29 14.07
CA MET A 509 -1.70 -49.78 12.82
C MET A 509 -0.87 -50.28 11.64
N TYR A 510 -1.52 -50.52 10.51
CA TYR A 510 -0.84 -50.84 9.25
C TYR A 510 -1.23 -49.80 8.19
N PRO A 511 -0.32 -49.42 7.27
CA PRO A 511 -0.67 -48.60 6.12
C PRO A 511 -1.72 -49.35 5.29
N THR A 512 -2.87 -48.73 5.04
CA THR A 512 -3.89 -49.23 4.10
C THR A 512 -3.70 -48.63 2.73
#